data_AF-A0A6H3NJZ5-F1
#
_entry.id   AF-A0A6H3NJZ5-F1
#
_cell.length_a   1.000
_cell.length_b   1.000
_cell.length_c   1.000
_cell.angle_alpha   90.00
_cell.angle_beta   90.00
_cell.angle_gamma   90.00
#
_symmetry.space_group_name_H-M   'P 1'
#
loop_
_entity.id
_entity.type
_entity.pdbx_description
1 polymer ?
#
loop_
_entity_poly.entity_id
_entity_poly.type
_entity_poly.pdbx_seq_one_letter_code
_entity_poly.pdbx_strand_id
1 'polypeptide(L)'
;MKLRIIAKFSRENFTDGECIWEEKQDYFGNVEKTTKFSGKHLNEFLTDWALFVERVLSQKPNQEEFLEKLGKKSDNLEQIVFGKTLPFWRKPGFLDSIQLLIDPEFSPIPWEILRTHKGFLFQDLEYSRGIRIDTIQKDHKQKTNTALLVCNPVKPNLVATVKAECNTLFPIFEKKLNLRILTENHLTRVRLIEEISSAKYLHYAGHTEKNGIPIGPSDFFYANEIAEHSFTNLDLVFFNSCHSSFDSIEHSGITTGFLKAGVKEVIGFLFPVETNLAKEIGIKFWDTYLKNKNSRKSLAKIRKSLYNGSSNEIITAISLVHFSTNTQKPKFRQILGVISVLAALFFFIVFLGEKNEPIKLESMEDSPLPRFESKKKKKETNSPKDDVSLQISRIKNPEFRKMTQQFLKTEHEFLDDSQKKELIESILSKNISEEKMYYEFKTRSGY
;
A
#
# COMPACT_ATOMS: atom_id res chain seq x y z
N MET A 1 10.07 -4.17 4.80
CA MET A 1 10.44 -3.66 3.45
C MET A 1 9.21 -3.41 2.61
N LYS A 2 9.29 -2.52 1.62
CA LYS A 2 8.18 -2.15 0.74
C LYS A 2 8.55 -2.45 -0.72
N LEU A 3 7.65 -3.09 -1.44
CA LEU A 3 7.79 -3.37 -2.86
C LEU A 3 6.63 -2.72 -3.60
N ARG A 4 6.93 -1.99 -4.66
CA ARG A 4 5.93 -1.32 -5.49
C ARG A 4 5.80 -2.04 -6.81
N ILE A 5 4.58 -2.37 -7.21
CA ILE A 5 4.28 -2.96 -8.52
C ILE A 5 3.49 -1.93 -9.30
N ILE A 6 4.14 -1.35 -10.31
CA ILE A 6 3.67 -0.17 -11.02
C ILE A 6 3.28 -0.53 -12.44
N ALA A 7 2.11 -0.10 -12.88
CA ALA A 7 1.64 -0.21 -14.25
C ALA A 7 2.50 0.66 -15.18
N LYS A 8 2.81 0.12 -16.36
CA LYS A 8 3.43 0.82 -17.47
C LYS A 8 2.54 0.66 -18.68
N PHE A 9 2.30 1.76 -19.37
CA PHE A 9 1.54 1.74 -20.60
C PHE A 9 2.29 0.90 -21.64
N SER A 10 1.66 -0.18 -22.11
CA SER A 10 2.15 -0.96 -23.25
C SER A 10 1.38 -0.55 -24.51
N ARG A 11 2.02 -0.70 -25.68
CA ARG A 11 1.39 -0.41 -26.98
C ARG A 11 0.47 -1.55 -27.44
N GLU A 12 0.66 -2.72 -26.88
CA GLU A 12 -0.23 -3.88 -27.04
C GLU A 12 -1.29 -3.75 -25.94
N ASN A 13 -2.56 -4.12 -26.17
CA ASN A 13 -3.72 -3.91 -25.27
C ASN A 13 -3.62 -4.52 -23.83
N PHE A 14 -2.43 -4.82 -23.35
CA PHE A 14 -2.09 -5.29 -22.02
C PHE A 14 -1.36 -4.19 -21.23
N THR A 15 -1.50 -4.21 -19.91
CA THR A 15 -0.73 -3.33 -19.02
C THR A 15 0.55 -4.06 -18.60
N ASP A 16 1.68 -3.65 -19.16
CA ASP A 16 2.99 -4.09 -18.67
C ASP A 16 3.24 -3.52 -17.27
N GLY A 17 4.21 -4.07 -16.54
CA GLY A 17 4.52 -3.55 -15.22
C GLY A 17 5.99 -3.55 -14.86
N GLU A 18 6.28 -2.79 -13.81
CA GLU A 18 7.60 -2.63 -13.24
C GLU A 18 7.52 -2.84 -11.73
N CYS A 19 8.31 -3.79 -11.25
CA CYS A 19 8.53 -4.05 -9.84
C CYS A 19 9.69 -3.19 -9.35
N ILE A 20 9.43 -2.27 -8.42
CA ILE A 20 10.42 -1.40 -7.77
C ILE A 20 10.63 -1.86 -6.33
N TRP A 21 11.89 -2.15 -6.02
CA TRP A 21 12.31 -2.64 -4.71
C TRP A 21 12.78 -1.46 -3.87
N GLU A 22 12.07 -1.11 -2.78
CA GLU A 22 12.57 -0.13 -1.81
C GLU A 22 13.40 -0.87 -0.74
N GLU A 23 14.69 -1.08 -1.02
CA GLU A 23 15.64 -1.54 0.00
C GLU A 23 16.08 -0.35 0.85
N LYS A 24 15.75 -0.38 2.14
CA LYS A 24 16.33 0.54 3.12
C LYS A 24 17.77 0.12 3.38
N GLN A 25 18.73 0.87 2.87
CA GLN A 25 20.10 0.79 3.36
C GLN A 25 20.28 1.85 4.43
N ASP A 26 20.63 1.42 5.65
CA ASP A 26 20.73 2.29 6.83
C ASP A 26 21.75 3.44 6.69
N TYR A 27 22.62 3.42 5.66
CA TYR A 27 23.71 4.39 5.49
C TYR A 27 23.88 5.02 4.10
N PHE A 28 23.20 4.52 3.04
CA PHE A 28 23.45 4.95 1.65
C PHE A 28 22.22 5.40 0.85
N GLY A 29 21.06 5.56 1.50
CA GLY A 29 19.81 5.89 0.81
C GLY A 29 19.11 4.65 0.23
N ASN A 30 17.92 4.84 -0.35
CA ASN A 30 17.16 3.75 -0.94
C ASN A 30 17.74 3.41 -2.32
N VAL A 31 18.28 2.21 -2.50
CA VAL A 31 18.64 1.71 -3.83
C VAL A 31 17.38 1.08 -4.45
N GLU A 32 16.85 1.73 -5.49
CA GLU A 32 15.72 1.20 -6.25
C GLU A 32 16.23 0.23 -7.31
N LYS A 33 16.12 -1.07 -7.04
CA LYS A 33 16.19 -2.06 -8.12
C LYS A 33 14.86 -2.03 -8.88
N THR A 34 14.89 -2.20 -10.19
CA THR A 34 13.67 -2.37 -10.99
C THR A 34 13.70 -3.65 -11.82
N THR A 35 12.56 -4.33 -11.88
CA THR A 35 12.34 -5.51 -12.73
C THR A 35 11.09 -5.28 -13.57
N LYS A 36 11.22 -5.24 -14.90
CA LYS A 36 10.08 -5.14 -15.80
C LYS A 36 9.49 -6.53 -16.07
N PHE A 37 8.17 -6.61 -16.21
CA PHE A 37 7.46 -7.83 -16.56
C PHE A 37 6.39 -7.56 -17.62
N SER A 38 6.06 -8.59 -18.40
CA SER A 38 5.07 -8.50 -19.48
C SER A 38 3.64 -8.66 -18.93
N GLY A 39 2.77 -7.73 -19.28
CA GLY A 39 1.34 -7.78 -19.00
C GLY A 39 0.66 -8.95 -19.70
N LYS A 40 1.13 -9.33 -20.88
CA LYS A 40 0.61 -10.48 -21.64
C LYS A 40 0.77 -11.80 -20.86
N HIS A 41 1.99 -12.11 -20.44
CA HIS A 41 2.25 -13.33 -19.65
C HIS A 41 1.49 -13.33 -18.32
N LEU A 42 1.32 -12.15 -17.71
CA LEU A 42 0.55 -12.02 -16.48
C LEU A 42 -0.95 -12.25 -16.70
N ASN A 43 -1.49 -11.79 -17.82
CA ASN A 43 -2.88 -12.06 -18.21
C ASN A 43 -3.11 -13.54 -18.54
N GLU A 44 -2.15 -14.19 -19.23
CA GLU A 44 -2.16 -15.64 -19.45
C GLU A 44 -2.16 -16.40 -18.12
N PHE A 45 -1.32 -15.97 -17.17
CA PHE A 45 -1.32 -16.52 -15.81
C PHE A 45 -2.67 -16.34 -15.10
N LEU A 46 -3.31 -15.16 -15.19
CA LEU A 46 -4.62 -14.93 -14.57
C LEU A 46 -5.71 -15.84 -15.15
N THR A 47 -5.67 -16.09 -16.46
CA THR A 47 -6.59 -17.00 -17.14
C THR A 47 -6.39 -18.44 -16.64
N ASP A 48 -5.14 -18.91 -16.60
CA ASP A 48 -4.77 -20.23 -16.09
C ASP A 48 -5.01 -20.38 -14.57
N TRP A 49 -4.92 -19.28 -13.82
CA TRP A 49 -5.28 -19.20 -12.40
C TRP A 49 -6.78 -19.35 -12.20
N ALA A 50 -7.62 -18.66 -12.98
CA ALA A 50 -9.07 -18.79 -12.91
C ALA A 50 -9.52 -20.24 -13.16
N LEU A 51 -8.97 -20.90 -14.18
CA LEU A 51 -9.22 -22.31 -14.48
C LEU A 51 -8.71 -23.26 -13.37
N PHE A 52 -7.62 -22.89 -12.70
CA PHE A 52 -7.14 -23.64 -11.54
C PHE A 52 -8.13 -23.53 -10.37
N VAL A 53 -8.60 -22.32 -10.04
CA VAL A 53 -9.58 -22.09 -8.98
C VAL A 53 -10.88 -22.85 -9.26
N GLU A 54 -11.41 -22.78 -10.49
CA GLU A 54 -12.63 -23.49 -10.89
C GLU A 54 -12.51 -25.01 -10.71
N ARG A 55 -11.37 -25.59 -11.12
CA ARG A 55 -11.09 -27.01 -10.93
C ARG A 55 -10.99 -27.40 -9.45
N VAL A 56 -10.36 -26.58 -8.63
CA VAL A 56 -10.25 -26.84 -7.19
C VAL A 56 -11.64 -26.85 -6.55
N LEU A 57 -12.46 -25.84 -6.86
CA LEU A 57 -13.81 -25.72 -6.31
C LEU A 57 -14.73 -26.87 -6.75
N SER A 58 -14.57 -27.39 -7.98
CA SER A 58 -15.39 -28.48 -8.52
C SER A 58 -14.89 -29.88 -8.14
N GLN A 59 -13.59 -30.15 -8.26
CA GLN A 59 -13.01 -31.48 -8.07
C GLN A 59 -12.58 -31.77 -6.63
N LYS A 60 -12.35 -30.74 -5.82
CA LYS A 60 -11.91 -30.83 -4.42
C LYS A 60 -10.70 -31.78 -4.26
N PRO A 61 -9.56 -31.48 -4.90
CA PRO A 61 -8.36 -32.30 -4.80
C PRO A 61 -7.92 -32.45 -3.34
N ASN A 62 -7.18 -33.52 -3.04
CA ASN A 62 -6.58 -33.70 -1.73
C ASN A 62 -5.60 -32.54 -1.44
N GLN A 63 -5.32 -32.32 -0.14
CA GLN A 63 -4.55 -31.16 0.30
C GLN A 63 -3.12 -31.14 -0.23
N GLU A 64 -2.45 -32.30 -0.27
CA GLU A 64 -1.07 -32.42 -0.73
C GLU A 64 -0.93 -32.05 -2.21
N GLU A 65 -1.78 -32.66 -3.06
CA GLU A 65 -1.84 -32.38 -4.49
C GLU A 65 -2.17 -30.90 -4.75
N PHE A 66 -3.11 -30.33 -3.98
CA PHE A 66 -3.44 -28.92 -4.07
C PHE A 66 -2.24 -28.02 -3.75
N LEU A 67 -1.52 -28.29 -2.65
CA LEU A 67 -0.37 -27.50 -2.22
C LEU A 67 0.80 -27.61 -3.20
N GLU A 68 1.03 -28.79 -3.79
CA GLU A 68 2.03 -28.97 -4.84
C GLU A 68 1.70 -28.11 -6.07
N LYS A 69 0.46 -28.17 -6.56
CA LYS A 69 0.00 -27.36 -7.69
C LYS A 69 0.02 -25.86 -7.38
N LEU A 70 -0.37 -25.46 -6.17
CA LEU A 70 -0.29 -24.07 -5.70
C LEU A 70 1.16 -23.57 -5.68
N GLY A 71 2.11 -24.42 -5.24
CA GLY A 71 3.53 -24.12 -5.29
C GLY A 71 4.03 -23.83 -6.72
N LYS A 72 3.61 -24.65 -7.70
CA LYS A 72 3.93 -24.41 -9.12
C LYS A 72 3.33 -23.10 -9.64
N LYS A 73 2.10 -22.76 -9.24
CA LYS A 73 1.47 -21.46 -9.59
C LYS A 73 2.23 -20.28 -8.99
N SER A 74 2.68 -20.40 -7.73
CA SER A 74 3.54 -19.41 -7.09
C SER A 74 4.83 -19.21 -7.88
N ASP A 75 5.49 -20.30 -8.28
CA ASP A 75 6.77 -20.23 -8.98
C ASP A 75 6.64 -19.58 -10.36
N ASN A 76 5.57 -19.90 -11.08
CA ASN A 76 5.26 -19.26 -12.35
C ASN A 76 5.02 -17.75 -12.18
N LEU A 77 4.23 -17.34 -11.16
CA LEU A 77 3.99 -15.93 -10.89
C LEU A 77 5.28 -15.20 -10.48
N GLU A 78 6.11 -15.81 -9.62
CA GLU A 78 7.41 -15.28 -9.23
C GLU A 78 8.31 -15.09 -10.46
N GLN A 79 8.37 -16.07 -11.36
CA GLN A 79 9.17 -15.99 -12.57
C GLN A 79 8.69 -14.90 -13.54
N ILE A 80 7.37 -14.73 -13.69
CA ILE A 80 6.80 -13.67 -14.54
C ILE A 80 7.18 -12.29 -14.00
N VAL A 81 7.01 -12.07 -12.69
CA VAL A 81 7.11 -10.73 -12.08
C VAL A 81 8.54 -10.34 -11.73
N PHE A 82 9.33 -11.30 -11.23
CA PHE A 82 10.68 -11.05 -10.73
C PHE A 82 11.79 -11.60 -11.65
N GLY A 83 11.43 -12.39 -12.67
CA GLY A 83 12.38 -12.95 -13.62
C GLY A 83 13.42 -13.83 -12.93
N LYS A 84 14.70 -13.51 -13.13
CA LYS A 84 15.83 -14.19 -12.47
C LYS A 84 16.11 -13.68 -11.06
N THR A 85 15.42 -12.64 -10.59
CA THR A 85 15.64 -12.06 -9.26
C THR A 85 14.83 -12.82 -8.23
N LEU A 86 15.51 -13.39 -7.23
CA LEU A 86 14.83 -13.99 -6.08
C LEU A 86 14.35 -12.89 -5.11
N PRO A 87 13.06 -12.86 -4.72
CA PRO A 87 12.59 -11.91 -3.73
C PRO A 87 13.31 -12.02 -2.38
N PHE A 88 13.61 -10.88 -1.75
CA PHE A 88 14.37 -10.83 -0.49
C PHE A 88 13.72 -11.64 0.64
N TRP A 89 12.39 -11.73 0.69
CA TRP A 89 11.66 -12.50 1.70
C TRP A 89 11.79 -14.03 1.57
N ARG A 90 12.33 -14.50 0.43
CA ARG A 90 12.70 -15.90 0.23
C ARG A 90 14.02 -16.25 0.91
N LYS A 91 14.84 -15.26 1.28
CA LYS A 91 16.10 -15.51 1.98
C LYS A 91 15.81 -16.04 3.40
N PRO A 92 16.46 -17.14 3.82
CA PRO A 92 16.35 -17.63 5.20
C PRO A 92 16.72 -16.52 6.20
N GLY A 93 15.96 -16.42 7.30
CA GLY A 93 16.22 -15.44 8.36
C GLY A 93 15.65 -14.04 8.11
N PHE A 94 14.88 -13.82 7.04
CA PHE A 94 14.14 -12.57 6.86
C PHE A 94 13.05 -12.42 7.95
N LEU A 95 13.07 -11.32 8.71
CA LEU A 95 12.14 -11.07 9.82
C LEU A 95 11.28 -9.81 9.68
N ASP A 96 11.54 -8.99 8.66
CA ASP A 96 10.82 -7.74 8.47
C ASP A 96 9.41 -7.95 7.89
N SER A 97 8.57 -6.93 8.02
CA SER A 97 7.27 -6.91 7.35
C SER A 97 7.37 -6.77 5.84
N ILE A 98 6.42 -7.37 5.14
CA ILE A 98 6.33 -7.36 3.68
C ILE A 98 5.15 -6.47 3.32
N GLN A 99 5.41 -5.35 2.64
CA GLN A 99 4.36 -4.49 2.10
C GLN A 99 4.40 -4.51 0.58
N LEU A 100 3.38 -5.07 -0.06
CA LEU A 100 3.17 -4.97 -1.50
C LEU A 100 2.21 -3.81 -1.77
N LEU A 101 2.71 -2.77 -2.45
CA LEU A 101 1.90 -1.65 -2.92
C LEU A 101 1.73 -1.78 -4.44
N ILE A 102 0.52 -2.07 -4.90
CA ILE A 102 0.24 -2.40 -6.30
C ILE A 102 -0.66 -1.37 -6.96
N ASP A 103 -0.54 -1.20 -8.26
CA ASP A 103 -1.52 -0.43 -9.02
C ASP A 103 -2.84 -1.21 -9.19
N PRO A 104 -3.99 -0.53 -9.32
CA PRO A 104 -5.30 -1.17 -9.41
C PRO A 104 -5.41 -2.25 -10.51
N GLU A 105 -4.73 -2.07 -11.63
CA GLU A 105 -4.69 -3.00 -12.77
C GLU A 105 -4.13 -4.38 -12.38
N PHE A 106 -3.32 -4.42 -11.32
CA PHE A 106 -2.70 -5.63 -10.79
C PHE A 106 -3.42 -6.18 -9.54
N SER A 107 -4.57 -5.61 -9.18
CA SER A 107 -5.39 -6.05 -8.05
C SER A 107 -5.98 -7.47 -8.19
N PRO A 108 -6.29 -7.99 -9.39
CA PRO A 108 -6.76 -9.38 -9.52
C PRO A 108 -5.72 -10.44 -9.18
N ILE A 109 -4.44 -10.08 -9.20
CA ILE A 109 -3.37 -11.06 -9.08
C ILE A 109 -3.33 -11.58 -7.63
N PRO A 110 -3.26 -12.92 -7.47
CA PRO A 110 -3.24 -13.57 -6.15
C PRO A 110 -1.85 -13.46 -5.51
N TRP A 111 -1.36 -12.26 -5.24
CA TRP A 111 -0.04 -12.05 -4.62
C TRP A 111 0.17 -12.84 -3.33
N GLU A 112 -0.94 -13.12 -2.63
CA GLU A 112 -1.07 -13.99 -1.47
C GLU A 112 -0.42 -15.38 -1.63
N ILE A 113 -0.31 -15.90 -2.86
CA ILE A 113 0.28 -17.22 -3.16
C ILE A 113 1.80 -17.20 -3.29
N LEU A 114 2.44 -16.04 -3.30
CA LEU A 114 3.90 -15.99 -3.38
C LEU A 114 4.51 -16.65 -2.15
N ARG A 115 5.65 -17.33 -2.32
CA ARG A 115 6.28 -18.05 -1.21
C ARG A 115 7.20 -17.13 -0.42
N THR A 116 7.36 -17.47 0.85
CA THR A 116 8.43 -16.99 1.73
C THR A 116 9.33 -18.17 2.09
N HIS A 117 10.28 -17.97 3.00
CA HIS A 117 11.02 -19.08 3.60
C HIS A 117 10.22 -19.84 4.68
N LYS A 118 9.03 -19.36 5.08
CA LYS A 118 8.15 -19.95 6.12
C LYS A 118 6.87 -20.59 5.57
N GLY A 119 6.56 -20.40 4.28
CA GLY A 119 5.28 -20.82 3.69
C GLY A 119 4.83 -19.86 2.60
N PHE A 120 3.56 -19.53 2.56
CA PHE A 120 2.95 -18.58 1.62
C PHE A 120 2.67 -17.22 2.26
N LEU A 121 2.60 -16.14 1.47
CA LEU A 121 2.34 -14.79 1.99
C LEU A 121 1.01 -14.67 2.73
N PHE A 122 -0.05 -15.37 2.30
CA PHE A 122 -1.34 -15.31 3.02
C PHE A 122 -1.26 -15.80 4.48
N GLN A 123 -0.27 -16.63 4.81
CA GLN A 123 -0.03 -17.16 6.15
C GLN A 123 0.82 -16.22 7.01
N ASP A 124 1.50 -15.25 6.39
CA ASP A 124 2.40 -14.33 7.07
C ASP A 124 1.63 -13.19 7.75
N LEU A 125 1.81 -13.04 9.06
CA LEU A 125 1.21 -11.97 9.87
C LEU A 125 1.74 -10.58 9.53
N GLU A 126 2.97 -10.53 9.04
CA GLU A 126 3.68 -9.29 8.73
C GLU A 126 3.56 -8.93 7.24
N TYR A 127 2.84 -9.73 6.46
CA TYR A 127 2.44 -9.39 5.09
C TYR A 127 1.25 -8.42 5.08
N SER A 128 1.34 -7.41 4.21
CA SER A 128 0.25 -6.48 3.93
C SER A 128 0.24 -6.10 2.46
N ARG A 129 -0.99 -5.97 1.94
CA ARG A 129 -1.26 -5.51 0.58
C ARG A 129 -1.87 -4.13 0.64
N GLY A 130 -1.41 -3.23 -0.21
CA GLY A 130 -1.97 -1.90 -0.42
C GLY A 130 -2.19 -1.67 -1.90
N ILE A 131 -3.16 -0.83 -2.24
CA ILE A 131 -3.35 -0.34 -3.61
C ILE A 131 -2.82 1.08 -3.67
N ARG A 132 -2.05 1.41 -4.71
CA ARG A 132 -1.61 2.77 -4.98
C ARG A 132 -2.80 3.53 -5.54
N ILE A 133 -3.31 4.46 -4.73
CA ILE A 133 -4.42 5.32 -5.08
C ILE A 133 -4.10 6.74 -4.65
N ASP A 134 -4.57 7.70 -5.44
CA ASP A 134 -4.62 9.09 -5.01
C ASP A 134 -5.78 9.20 -4.02
N THR A 135 -5.45 9.29 -2.74
CA THR A 135 -6.44 9.55 -1.70
C THR A 135 -6.73 11.03 -1.64
N ILE A 136 -7.99 11.41 -1.81
CA ILE A 136 -8.40 12.78 -1.51
C ILE A 136 -8.37 12.88 0.03
N GLN A 137 -7.47 13.70 0.57
CA GLN A 137 -7.51 14.05 2.00
C GLN A 137 -8.76 14.89 2.25
N LYS A 138 -9.88 14.23 2.54
CA LYS A 138 -11.15 14.87 2.90
C LYS A 138 -11.26 14.93 4.43
N ASP A 139 -11.85 16.01 4.94
CA ASP A 139 -11.93 16.30 6.38
C ASP A 139 -12.42 15.10 7.21
N HIS A 140 -11.79 14.93 8.37
CA HIS A 140 -12.17 13.91 9.34
C HIS A 140 -13.49 14.29 10.02
N LYS A 141 -14.60 13.71 9.57
CA LYS A 141 -15.85 13.76 10.34
C LYS A 141 -15.67 13.05 11.69
N GLN A 142 -16.38 13.57 12.70
CA GLN A 142 -16.37 13.04 14.06
C GLN A 142 -16.82 11.57 14.05
N LYS A 143 -16.00 10.69 14.62
CA LYS A 143 -16.26 9.24 14.60
C LYS A 143 -17.31 8.86 15.64
N THR A 144 -18.49 8.46 15.18
CA THR A 144 -19.49 7.77 15.99
C THR A 144 -19.05 6.33 16.21
N ASN A 145 -19.34 5.74 17.38
CA ASN A 145 -19.01 4.33 17.64
C ASN A 145 -20.12 3.40 17.10
N THR A 146 -20.45 3.56 15.82
CA THR A 146 -21.58 2.90 15.15
C THR A 146 -21.09 1.83 14.18
N ALA A 147 -21.78 0.70 14.10
CA ALA A 147 -21.62 -0.28 13.03
C ALA A 147 -22.84 -0.30 12.13
N LEU A 148 -22.62 -0.41 10.82
CA LEU A 148 -23.64 -0.63 9.82
C LEU A 148 -23.55 -2.07 9.32
N LEU A 149 -24.67 -2.78 9.40
CA LEU A 149 -24.86 -4.11 8.83
C LEU A 149 -25.81 -4.01 7.63
N VAL A 150 -25.30 -4.31 6.44
CA VAL A 150 -26.10 -4.33 5.20
C VAL A 150 -26.40 -5.77 4.84
N CYS A 151 -27.68 -6.14 4.85
CA CYS A 151 -28.20 -7.47 4.53
C CYS A 151 -28.89 -7.42 3.17
N ASN A 152 -28.14 -7.72 2.11
CA ASN A 152 -28.56 -7.56 0.74
C ASN A 152 -28.36 -8.85 -0.07
N PRO A 153 -29.27 -9.83 0.02
CA PRO A 153 -29.08 -11.12 -0.65
C PRO A 153 -29.05 -10.98 -2.17
N VAL A 154 -29.86 -10.09 -2.77
CA VAL A 154 -30.04 -9.84 -4.22
C VAL A 154 -30.58 -11.06 -4.99
N LYS A 155 -30.02 -12.25 -4.74
CA LYS A 155 -30.38 -13.51 -5.39
C LYS A 155 -31.22 -14.38 -4.42
N PRO A 156 -32.28 -15.05 -4.91
CA PRO A 156 -33.14 -15.89 -4.06
C PRO A 156 -32.38 -16.98 -3.28
N ASN A 157 -31.34 -17.57 -3.88
CA ASN A 157 -30.52 -18.61 -3.25
C ASN A 157 -29.62 -18.10 -2.11
N LEU A 158 -29.46 -16.78 -1.95
CA LEU A 158 -28.66 -16.17 -0.88
C LEU A 158 -29.50 -15.72 0.33
N VAL A 159 -30.82 -15.61 0.19
CA VAL A 159 -31.74 -15.06 1.21
C VAL A 159 -31.56 -15.77 2.56
N ALA A 160 -31.58 -17.11 2.57
CA ALA A 160 -31.46 -17.88 3.80
C ALA A 160 -30.11 -17.66 4.51
N THR A 161 -29.01 -17.67 3.75
CA THR A 161 -27.67 -17.50 4.31
C THR A 161 -27.43 -16.09 4.80
N VAL A 162 -27.78 -15.06 4.02
CA VAL A 162 -27.60 -13.65 4.41
C VAL A 162 -28.43 -13.33 5.66
N LYS A 163 -29.67 -13.83 5.72
CA LYS A 163 -30.51 -13.70 6.92
C LYS A 163 -29.86 -14.38 8.14
N ALA A 164 -29.36 -15.60 7.99
CA ALA A 164 -28.70 -16.32 9.08
C ALA A 164 -27.41 -15.62 9.55
N GLU A 165 -26.62 -15.10 8.62
CA GLU A 165 -25.41 -14.32 8.89
C GLU A 165 -25.73 -13.06 9.69
N CYS A 166 -26.65 -12.24 9.18
CA CYS A 166 -27.04 -11.00 9.81
C CYS A 166 -27.65 -11.22 11.20
N ASN A 167 -28.50 -12.24 11.37
CA ASN A 167 -29.06 -12.60 12.67
C ASN A 167 -28.00 -13.01 13.69
N THR A 168 -26.92 -13.65 13.24
CA THR A 168 -25.81 -14.05 14.11
C THR A 168 -24.89 -12.87 14.45
N LEU A 169 -24.66 -11.98 13.49
CA LEU A 169 -23.85 -10.78 13.67
C LEU A 169 -24.54 -9.73 14.55
N PHE A 170 -25.86 -9.62 14.49
CA PHE A 170 -26.64 -8.68 15.29
C PHE A 170 -26.24 -8.66 16.78
N PRO A 171 -26.32 -9.78 17.53
CA PRO A 171 -25.96 -9.79 18.95
C PRO A 171 -24.45 -9.63 19.19
N ILE A 172 -23.60 -9.85 18.18
CA ILE A 172 -22.15 -9.64 18.29
C ILE A 172 -21.84 -8.14 18.26
N PHE A 173 -22.49 -7.40 17.36
CA PHE A 173 -22.33 -5.95 17.23
C PHE A 173 -22.99 -5.18 18.37
N GLU A 174 -24.26 -5.47 18.66
CA GLU A 174 -25.08 -4.73 19.63
C GLU A 174 -24.44 -4.70 21.03
N LYS A 175 -23.75 -5.77 21.43
CA LYS A 175 -23.03 -5.84 22.71
C LYS A 175 -21.93 -4.79 22.89
N LYS A 176 -21.41 -4.22 21.80
CA LYS A 176 -20.17 -3.40 21.82
C LYS A 176 -20.28 -2.09 21.04
N LEU A 177 -21.28 -1.95 20.19
CA LEU A 177 -21.39 -0.90 19.18
C LEU A 177 -22.86 -0.52 18.99
N ASN A 178 -23.12 0.74 18.67
CA ASN A 178 -24.45 1.16 18.23
C ASN A 178 -24.69 0.56 16.84
N LEU A 179 -25.67 -0.33 16.72
CA LEU A 179 -25.90 -1.05 15.47
C LEU A 179 -26.98 -0.37 14.64
N ARG A 180 -26.71 -0.22 13.34
CA ARG A 180 -27.68 0.15 12.32
C ARG A 180 -27.75 -0.95 11.28
N ILE A 181 -28.94 -1.20 10.75
CA ILE A 181 -29.19 -2.31 9.83
C ILE A 181 -29.92 -1.78 8.61
N LEU A 182 -29.41 -2.12 7.44
CA LEU A 182 -30.11 -1.92 6.17
C LEU A 182 -30.43 -3.28 5.56
N THR A 183 -31.72 -3.54 5.37
CA THR A 183 -32.22 -4.70 4.64
C THR A 183 -32.55 -4.31 3.20
N GLU A 184 -32.66 -5.31 2.31
CA GLU A 184 -32.97 -5.11 0.89
C GLU A 184 -34.15 -4.15 0.63
N ASN A 185 -35.24 -4.25 1.40
CA ASN A 185 -36.43 -3.41 1.22
C ASN A 185 -36.23 -1.91 1.55
N HIS A 186 -35.14 -1.59 2.25
CA HIS A 186 -34.80 -0.23 2.66
C HIS A 186 -33.49 0.26 2.04
N LEU A 187 -32.91 -0.55 1.13
CA LEU A 187 -31.66 -0.23 0.48
C LEU A 187 -31.93 0.69 -0.71
N THR A 188 -31.80 2.00 -0.49
CA THR A 188 -31.76 3.00 -1.57
C THR A 188 -30.38 3.66 -1.60
N ARG A 189 -30.01 4.27 -2.73
CA ARG A 189 -28.71 4.97 -2.89
C ARG A 189 -28.48 6.00 -1.80
N VAL A 190 -29.44 6.90 -1.62
CA VAL A 190 -29.38 7.97 -0.61
C VAL A 190 -29.26 7.37 0.78
N ARG A 191 -30.10 6.37 1.11
CA ARG A 191 -30.10 5.74 2.42
C ARG A 191 -28.79 5.03 2.74
N LEU A 192 -28.23 4.33 1.76
CA LEU A 192 -26.95 3.65 1.90
C LEU A 192 -25.82 4.66 2.18
N ILE A 193 -25.76 5.75 1.41
CA ILE A 193 -24.74 6.80 1.59
C ILE A 193 -24.87 7.46 2.97
N GLU A 194 -26.09 7.81 3.40
CA GLU A 194 -26.37 8.39 4.72
C GLU A 194 -25.86 7.48 5.85
N GLU A 195 -26.21 6.20 5.78
CA GLU A 195 -25.86 5.24 6.81
C GLU A 195 -24.34 4.99 6.85
N ILE A 196 -23.71 4.80 5.69
CA ILE A 196 -22.24 4.66 5.57
C ILE A 196 -21.54 5.89 6.15
N SER A 197 -22.03 7.10 5.85
CA SER A 197 -21.45 8.37 6.32
C SER A 197 -21.50 8.54 7.85
N SER A 198 -22.33 7.76 8.53
CA SER A 198 -22.55 7.82 9.97
C SER A 198 -21.99 6.62 10.74
N ALA A 199 -21.39 5.66 10.04
CA ALA A 199 -20.85 4.43 10.60
C ALA A 199 -19.34 4.51 10.76
N LYS A 200 -18.79 3.75 11.71
CA LYS A 200 -17.34 3.54 11.86
C LYS A 200 -16.90 2.20 11.30
N TYR A 201 -17.81 1.23 11.31
CA TYR A 201 -17.61 -0.11 10.80
C TYR A 201 -18.74 -0.46 9.84
N LEU A 202 -18.42 -1.11 8.74
CA LEU A 202 -19.40 -1.61 7.77
C LEU A 202 -19.19 -3.10 7.56
N HIS A 203 -20.26 -3.87 7.68
CA HIS A 203 -20.33 -5.25 7.20
C HIS A 203 -21.38 -5.34 6.09
N TYR A 204 -20.97 -5.81 4.91
CA TYR A 204 -21.87 -6.09 3.80
C TYR A 204 -22.00 -7.61 3.63
N ALA A 205 -23.22 -8.12 3.77
CA ALA A 205 -23.55 -9.52 3.52
C ALA A 205 -24.46 -9.61 2.30
N GLY A 206 -23.96 -10.17 1.20
CA GLY A 206 -24.71 -10.16 -0.05
C GLY A 206 -23.94 -10.53 -1.31
N HIS A 207 -24.54 -10.22 -2.45
CA HIS A 207 -23.87 -10.30 -3.75
C HIS A 207 -23.31 -8.93 -4.15
N THR A 208 -22.13 -8.90 -4.75
CA THR A 208 -21.62 -7.74 -5.48
C THR A 208 -21.41 -8.14 -6.93
N GLU A 209 -21.70 -7.21 -7.84
CA GLU A 209 -21.39 -7.39 -9.25
C GLU A 209 -20.14 -6.59 -9.63
N LYS A 210 -19.61 -6.84 -10.82
CA LYS A 210 -18.44 -6.09 -11.34
C LYS A 210 -18.65 -4.57 -11.33
N ASN A 211 -19.90 -4.15 -11.48
CA ASN A 211 -20.28 -2.75 -11.58
C ASN A 211 -20.41 -2.05 -10.21
N GLY A 212 -20.66 -2.78 -9.13
CA GLY A 212 -20.88 -2.17 -7.81
C GLY A 212 -21.78 -2.97 -6.88
N ILE A 213 -22.26 -2.29 -5.84
CA ILE A 213 -23.22 -2.85 -4.88
C ILE A 213 -24.63 -2.72 -5.48
N PRO A 214 -25.38 -3.82 -5.70
CA PRO A 214 -26.73 -3.73 -6.22
C PRO A 214 -27.66 -3.03 -5.22
N ILE A 215 -28.37 -1.99 -5.67
CA ILE A 215 -29.36 -1.25 -4.88
C ILE A 215 -30.78 -1.54 -5.37
N GLY A 216 -30.92 -1.96 -6.63
CA GLY A 216 -32.19 -2.37 -7.22
C GLY A 216 -31.98 -3.30 -8.41
N PRO A 217 -33.06 -3.68 -9.13
CA PRO A 217 -33.01 -4.65 -10.23
C PRO A 217 -32.06 -4.28 -11.38
N SER A 218 -31.75 -3.00 -11.55
CA SER A 218 -30.84 -2.50 -12.60
C SER A 218 -30.06 -1.27 -12.14
N ASP A 219 -29.88 -1.13 -10.83
CA ASP A 219 -29.21 0.03 -10.24
C ASP A 219 -28.10 -0.40 -9.28
N PHE A 220 -26.97 0.29 -9.35
CA PHE A 220 -25.76 -0.04 -8.60
C PHE A 220 -25.19 1.19 -7.91
N PHE A 221 -24.64 0.99 -6.71
CA PHE A 221 -23.71 1.94 -6.12
C PHE A 221 -22.33 1.65 -6.71
N TYR A 222 -21.96 2.43 -7.73
CA TYR A 222 -20.77 2.16 -8.51
C TYR A 222 -19.49 2.51 -7.75
N ALA A 223 -18.39 1.81 -8.03
CA ALA A 223 -17.10 2.09 -7.37
C ALA A 223 -16.59 3.52 -7.58
N ASN A 224 -16.82 4.10 -8.77
CA ASN A 224 -16.46 5.48 -9.07
C ASN A 224 -17.31 6.47 -8.24
N GLU A 225 -18.61 6.19 -8.13
CA GLU A 225 -19.53 6.96 -7.27
C GLU A 225 -19.09 6.89 -5.80
N ILE A 226 -18.75 5.70 -5.30
CA ILE A 226 -18.18 5.50 -3.95
C ILE A 226 -16.94 6.39 -3.75
N ALA A 227 -16.02 6.43 -4.72
CA ALA A 227 -14.78 7.19 -4.63
C ALA A 227 -14.99 8.71 -4.57
N GLU A 228 -16.10 9.22 -5.12
CA GLU A 228 -16.46 10.64 -5.09
C GLU A 228 -16.92 11.09 -3.69
N HIS A 229 -17.38 10.17 -2.85
CA HIS A 229 -17.77 10.46 -1.47
C HIS A 229 -16.58 10.59 -0.50
N SER A 230 -16.87 11.02 0.72
CA SER A 230 -15.91 11.02 1.84
C SER A 230 -16.38 10.03 2.90
N PHE A 231 -15.65 8.93 3.02
CA PHE A 231 -15.91 7.86 3.98
C PHE A 231 -14.76 7.69 4.99
N THR A 232 -14.05 8.79 5.31
CA THR A 232 -12.94 8.83 6.29
C THR A 232 -13.36 8.49 7.72
N ASN A 233 -14.68 8.48 7.98
CA ASN A 233 -15.29 7.98 9.21
C ASN A 233 -15.16 6.46 9.38
N LEU A 234 -15.09 5.70 8.28
CA LEU A 234 -14.98 4.24 8.32
C LEU A 234 -13.54 3.81 8.62
N ASP A 235 -13.38 3.15 9.78
CA ASP A 235 -12.12 2.50 10.15
C ASP A 235 -11.97 1.14 9.46
N LEU A 236 -13.06 0.43 9.19
CA LEU A 236 -13.03 -0.87 8.54
C LEU A 236 -14.32 -1.19 7.79
N VAL A 237 -14.17 -1.67 6.57
CA VAL A 237 -15.25 -2.27 5.76
C VAL A 237 -14.95 -3.75 5.52
N PHE A 238 -15.92 -4.62 5.79
CA PHE A 238 -15.85 -6.04 5.49
C PHE A 238 -16.92 -6.39 4.44
N PHE A 239 -16.47 -6.77 3.24
CA PHE A 239 -17.32 -7.27 2.16
C PHE A 239 -17.38 -8.78 2.18
N ASN A 240 -18.50 -9.32 2.65
CA ASN A 240 -18.81 -10.73 2.51
C ASN A 240 -19.53 -11.02 1.19
N SER A 241 -18.83 -10.78 0.09
CA SER A 241 -19.32 -11.07 -1.26
C SER A 241 -18.19 -11.48 -2.19
N CYS A 242 -18.48 -12.38 -3.13
CA CYS A 242 -17.55 -12.82 -4.15
C CYS A 242 -17.08 -11.65 -5.02
N HIS A 243 -15.80 -11.63 -5.39
CA HIS A 243 -15.19 -10.61 -6.26
C HIS A 243 -15.29 -9.15 -5.75
N SER A 244 -15.61 -8.94 -4.47
CA SER A 244 -15.64 -7.59 -3.86
C SER A 244 -14.29 -6.86 -3.91
N SER A 245 -13.20 -7.61 -4.05
CA SER A 245 -11.83 -7.10 -4.13
C SER A 245 -11.22 -7.19 -5.53
N PHE A 246 -12.01 -7.48 -6.56
CA PHE A 246 -11.54 -7.53 -7.94
C PHE A 246 -11.56 -6.12 -8.56
N ASP A 247 -10.43 -5.66 -9.11
CA ASP A 247 -10.34 -4.44 -9.95
C ASP A 247 -9.81 -4.82 -11.34
N SER A 248 -10.16 -4.09 -12.39
CA SER A 248 -9.53 -4.21 -13.70
C SER A 248 -9.29 -2.84 -14.33
N ILE A 249 -8.60 -2.81 -15.47
CA ILE A 249 -8.36 -1.60 -16.26
C ILE A 249 -9.70 -0.91 -16.61
N GLU A 250 -10.73 -1.70 -16.89
CA GLU A 250 -12.04 -1.20 -17.32
C GLU A 250 -12.99 -0.91 -16.14
N HIS A 251 -12.77 -1.56 -14.99
CA HIS A 251 -13.70 -1.51 -13.86
C HIS A 251 -12.93 -1.34 -12.55
N SER A 252 -13.04 -0.17 -11.92
CA SER A 252 -12.62 -0.03 -10.52
C SER A 252 -13.50 -0.92 -9.66
N GLY A 253 -12.90 -1.78 -8.86
CA GLY A 253 -13.55 -2.61 -7.87
C GLY A 253 -14.05 -1.78 -6.68
N ILE A 254 -15.05 -2.33 -6.00
CA ILE A 254 -15.69 -1.72 -4.83
C ILE A 254 -14.64 -1.42 -3.75
N THR A 255 -13.72 -2.36 -3.51
CA THR A 255 -12.64 -2.16 -2.52
C THR A 255 -11.80 -0.93 -2.82
N THR A 256 -11.36 -0.73 -4.07
CA THR A 256 -10.62 0.47 -4.48
C THR A 256 -11.45 1.74 -4.34
N GLY A 257 -12.75 1.69 -4.68
CA GLY A 257 -13.67 2.80 -4.47
C GLY A 257 -13.71 3.27 -3.01
N PHE A 258 -13.87 2.35 -2.06
CA PHE A 258 -13.88 2.69 -0.63
C PHE A 258 -12.52 3.21 -0.15
N LEU A 259 -11.41 2.62 -0.61
CA LEU A 259 -10.07 3.13 -0.26
C LEU A 259 -9.86 4.56 -0.79
N LYS A 260 -10.30 4.87 -2.02
CA LYS A 260 -10.27 6.22 -2.61
C LYS A 260 -11.16 7.22 -1.84
N ALA A 261 -12.30 6.75 -1.34
CA ALA A 261 -13.18 7.52 -0.46
C ALA A 261 -12.58 7.81 0.93
N GLY A 262 -11.41 7.26 1.24
CA GLY A 262 -10.68 7.51 2.49
C GLY A 262 -10.93 6.49 3.60
N VAL A 263 -11.53 5.33 3.28
CA VAL A 263 -11.63 4.22 4.23
C VAL A 263 -10.24 3.72 4.60
N LYS A 264 -10.02 3.45 5.89
CA LYS A 264 -8.71 2.99 6.36
C LYS A 264 -8.37 1.57 5.95
N GLU A 265 -9.34 0.67 6.12
CA GLU A 265 -9.15 -0.75 5.89
C GLU A 265 -10.37 -1.34 5.18
N VAL A 266 -10.11 -2.16 4.16
CA VAL A 266 -11.15 -2.89 3.44
C VAL A 266 -10.74 -4.35 3.33
N ILE A 267 -11.67 -5.25 3.66
CA ILE A 267 -11.49 -6.70 3.55
C ILE A 267 -12.55 -7.23 2.59
N GLY A 268 -12.16 -8.13 1.69
CA GLY A 268 -13.08 -8.76 0.75
C GLY A 268 -12.49 -10.01 0.12
N PHE A 269 -13.18 -10.54 -0.90
CA PHE A 269 -12.79 -11.76 -1.60
C PHE A 269 -12.41 -11.46 -3.06
N LEU A 270 -11.29 -12.01 -3.53
CA LEU A 270 -10.86 -11.92 -4.94
C LEU A 270 -11.63 -12.87 -5.86
N PHE A 271 -11.93 -14.08 -5.35
CA PHE A 271 -12.49 -15.21 -6.11
C PHE A 271 -13.83 -15.65 -5.52
N PRO A 272 -14.60 -16.51 -6.23
CA PRO A 272 -15.80 -17.10 -5.68
C PRO A 272 -15.50 -17.88 -4.40
N VAL A 273 -16.39 -17.73 -3.41
CA VAL A 273 -16.33 -18.43 -2.13
C VAL A 273 -17.65 -19.15 -1.90
N GLU A 274 -17.61 -20.32 -1.26
CA GLU A 274 -18.82 -21.04 -0.88
C GLU A 274 -19.60 -20.24 0.17
N THR A 275 -20.92 -20.14 -0.05
CA THR A 275 -21.81 -19.23 0.67
C THR A 275 -21.80 -19.46 2.19
N ASN A 276 -21.81 -20.70 2.68
CA ASN A 276 -21.77 -20.97 4.13
C ASN A 276 -20.40 -20.66 4.73
N LEU A 277 -19.32 -21.00 4.03
CA LEU A 277 -17.96 -20.69 4.43
C LEU A 277 -17.74 -19.18 4.55
N ALA A 278 -18.24 -18.41 3.57
CA ALA A 278 -18.20 -16.95 3.58
C ALA A 278 -18.91 -16.37 4.83
N LYS A 279 -20.15 -16.83 5.10
CA LYS A 279 -20.90 -16.49 6.32
C LYS A 279 -20.10 -16.77 7.59
N GLU A 280 -19.53 -17.98 7.71
CA GLU A 280 -18.75 -18.35 8.89
C GLU A 280 -17.52 -17.47 9.09
N ILE A 281 -16.83 -17.13 8.00
CA ILE A 281 -15.68 -16.23 8.01
C ILE A 281 -16.10 -14.85 8.52
N GLY A 282 -17.20 -14.27 8.01
CA GLY A 282 -17.72 -12.98 8.46
C GLY A 282 -18.03 -12.96 9.96
N ILE A 283 -18.71 -13.99 10.46
CA ILE A 283 -19.04 -14.14 11.89
C ILE A 283 -17.77 -14.26 12.75
N LYS A 284 -16.87 -15.18 12.39
CA LYS A 284 -15.60 -15.41 13.12
C LYS A 284 -14.71 -14.16 13.13
N PHE A 285 -14.72 -13.41 12.02
CA PHE A 285 -13.96 -12.18 11.88
C PHE A 285 -14.42 -11.14 12.88
N TRP A 286 -15.72 -10.80 12.90
CA TRP A 286 -16.23 -9.76 13.79
C TRP A 286 -16.16 -10.16 15.27
N ASP A 287 -16.44 -11.41 15.62
CA ASP A 287 -16.28 -11.90 17.00
C ASP A 287 -14.83 -11.70 17.49
N THR A 288 -13.84 -11.99 16.64
CA THR A 288 -12.43 -11.85 16.99
C THR A 288 -11.98 -10.38 16.96
N TYR A 289 -12.34 -9.63 15.92
CA TYR A 289 -11.96 -8.23 15.72
C TYR A 289 -12.51 -7.33 16.82
N LEU A 290 -13.76 -7.53 17.25
CA LEU A 290 -14.33 -6.73 18.32
C LEU A 290 -13.69 -6.99 19.69
N LYS A 291 -12.93 -8.09 19.86
CA LYS A 291 -12.16 -8.39 21.07
C LYS A 291 -10.76 -7.76 21.03
N ASN A 292 -10.06 -7.85 19.90
CA ASN A 292 -8.64 -7.45 19.81
C ASN A 292 -8.40 -6.10 19.12
N LYS A 293 -9.40 -5.56 18.42
CA LYS A 293 -9.33 -4.35 17.58
C LYS A 293 -8.16 -4.35 16.58
N ASN A 294 -7.82 -5.52 16.06
CA ASN A 294 -6.71 -5.74 15.13
C ASN A 294 -7.16 -6.69 13.99
N SER A 295 -7.42 -6.10 12.83
CA SER A 295 -7.90 -6.80 11.62
C SER A 295 -6.93 -7.89 11.16
N ARG A 296 -5.63 -7.60 11.11
CA ARG A 296 -4.57 -8.53 10.69
C ARG A 296 -4.54 -9.78 11.58
N LYS A 297 -4.56 -9.60 12.91
CA LYS A 297 -4.61 -10.72 13.86
C LYS A 297 -5.88 -11.55 13.72
N SER A 298 -7.03 -10.89 13.50
CA SER A 298 -8.30 -11.58 13.30
C SER A 298 -8.32 -12.41 12.01
N LEU A 299 -7.83 -11.84 10.91
CA LEU A 299 -7.72 -12.54 9.62
C LEU A 299 -6.74 -13.70 9.71
N ALA A 300 -5.59 -13.52 10.35
CA ALA A 300 -4.61 -14.59 10.47
C ALA A 300 -5.13 -15.78 11.27
N LYS A 301 -5.95 -15.54 12.31
CA LYS A 301 -6.63 -16.63 13.03
C LYS A 301 -7.55 -17.42 12.11
N ILE A 302 -8.31 -16.74 11.25
CA ILE A 302 -9.21 -17.36 10.26
C ILE A 302 -8.40 -18.13 9.21
N ARG A 303 -7.41 -17.49 8.59
CA ARG A 303 -6.57 -18.12 7.56
C ARG A 303 -5.83 -19.35 8.09
N LYS A 304 -5.37 -19.31 9.35
CA LYS A 304 -4.78 -20.50 10.00
C LYS A 304 -5.78 -21.65 10.13
N SER A 305 -7.04 -21.36 10.50
CA SER A 305 -8.09 -22.38 10.56
C SER A 305 -8.38 -22.97 9.18
N LEU A 306 -8.51 -22.11 8.16
CA LEU A 306 -8.80 -22.52 6.79
C LEU A 306 -7.65 -23.30 6.15
N TYR A 307 -6.40 -22.94 6.48
CA TYR A 307 -5.21 -23.62 5.94
C TYR A 307 -5.14 -25.09 6.35
N ASN A 308 -5.65 -25.43 7.54
CA ASN A 308 -5.71 -26.78 8.06
C ASN A 308 -6.93 -27.57 7.55
N GLY A 309 -7.75 -26.96 6.69
CA GLY A 309 -8.95 -27.56 6.13
C GLY A 309 -8.73 -28.17 4.75
N SER A 310 -9.83 -28.31 4.02
CA SER A 310 -9.88 -28.77 2.63
C SER A 310 -9.23 -27.79 1.65
N SER A 311 -8.94 -28.25 0.43
CA SER A 311 -8.45 -27.40 -0.66
C SER A 311 -9.37 -26.20 -0.94
N ASN A 312 -10.69 -26.36 -0.75
CA ASN A 312 -11.67 -25.27 -0.85
C ASN A 312 -11.52 -24.22 0.26
N GLU A 313 -11.17 -24.64 1.48
CA GLU A 313 -10.91 -23.70 2.57
C GLU A 313 -9.58 -22.96 2.35
N ILE A 314 -8.56 -23.65 1.86
CA ILE A 314 -7.27 -23.02 1.55
C ILE A 314 -7.42 -21.98 0.43
N ILE A 315 -8.12 -22.30 -0.67
CA ILE A 315 -8.35 -21.32 -1.75
C ILE A 315 -9.19 -20.14 -1.27
N THR A 316 -10.11 -20.37 -0.33
CA THR A 316 -10.87 -19.29 0.33
C THR A 316 -9.98 -18.41 1.19
N ALA A 317 -9.00 -18.99 1.91
CA ALA A 317 -8.02 -18.23 2.70
C ALA A 317 -7.15 -17.31 1.82
N ILE A 318 -6.79 -17.78 0.61
CA ILE A 318 -6.07 -17.03 -0.41
C ILE A 318 -6.96 -15.90 -0.98
N SER A 319 -8.23 -16.21 -1.24
CA SER A 319 -9.21 -15.24 -1.77
C SER A 319 -9.48 -14.08 -0.82
N LEU A 320 -9.40 -14.32 0.50
CA LEU A 320 -9.68 -13.30 1.52
C LEU A 320 -8.52 -12.29 1.61
N VAL A 321 -8.69 -11.09 1.07
CA VAL A 321 -7.66 -10.05 1.00
C VAL A 321 -7.94 -8.90 1.95
N HIS A 322 -6.88 -8.26 2.42
CA HIS A 322 -6.92 -7.09 3.31
C HIS A 322 -6.13 -5.95 2.69
N PHE A 323 -6.82 -4.86 2.40
CA PHE A 323 -6.22 -3.62 1.94
C PHE A 323 -6.23 -2.60 3.06
N SER A 324 -5.12 -1.90 3.22
CA SER A 324 -5.01 -0.81 4.19
C SER A 324 -4.33 0.40 3.56
N THR A 325 -4.92 1.58 3.74
CA THR A 325 -4.24 2.85 3.51
C THR A 325 -3.32 3.07 4.71
N ASN A 326 -2.04 2.71 4.53
CA ASN A 326 -1.06 2.66 5.62
C ASN A 326 -0.95 4.03 6.31
N THR A 327 -1.65 4.23 7.44
CA THR A 327 -1.40 5.39 8.28
C THR A 327 -0.06 5.15 8.97
N GLN A 328 0.95 5.96 8.63
CA GLN A 328 2.17 6.05 9.41
C GLN A 328 1.79 6.09 10.89
N LYS A 329 2.25 5.12 11.68
CA LYS A 329 2.05 5.17 13.13
C LYS A 329 2.57 6.54 13.58
N PRO A 330 1.77 7.36 14.28
CA PRO A 330 2.25 8.63 14.77
C PRO A 330 3.47 8.34 15.66
N LYS A 331 4.62 8.91 15.29
CA LYS A 331 5.90 8.77 16.02
C LYS A 331 5.82 9.25 17.47
N PHE A 332 4.67 9.78 17.89
CA PHE A 332 4.36 10.27 19.23
C PHE A 332 4.70 9.30 20.36
N ARG A 333 4.49 7.97 20.19
CA ARG A 333 4.90 6.98 21.21
C ARG A 333 6.41 6.80 21.33
N GLN A 334 7.16 6.95 20.24
CA GLN A 334 8.62 6.94 20.27
C GLN A 334 9.18 8.23 20.87
N ILE A 335 8.56 9.37 20.54
CA ILE A 335 8.90 10.68 21.13
C ILE A 335 8.65 10.68 22.64
N LEU A 336 7.51 10.15 23.11
CA LEU A 336 7.26 10.02 24.55
C LEU A 336 8.29 9.13 25.26
N GLY A 337 8.68 8.01 24.64
CA GLY A 337 9.71 7.12 25.19
C GLY A 337 11.06 7.82 25.32
N VAL A 338 11.48 8.56 24.29
CA VAL A 338 12.72 9.35 24.32
C VAL A 338 12.65 10.46 25.37
N ILE A 339 11.52 11.17 25.46
CA ILE A 339 11.31 12.21 26.48
C ILE A 339 11.36 11.62 27.89
N SER A 340 10.75 10.46 28.14
CA SER A 340 10.80 9.80 29.45
C SER A 340 12.21 9.35 29.83
N VAL A 341 13.00 8.83 28.87
CA VAL A 341 14.40 8.45 29.13
C VAL A 341 15.28 9.68 29.40
N LEU A 342 15.10 10.75 28.63
CA LEU A 342 15.81 12.02 28.85
C LEU A 342 15.43 12.67 30.18
N ALA A 343 14.15 12.63 30.56
CA ALA A 343 13.68 13.12 31.86
C ALA A 343 14.27 12.30 33.01
N ALA A 344 14.33 10.97 32.88
CA ALA A 344 14.97 10.10 33.87
C ALA A 344 16.46 10.40 33.99
N LEU A 345 17.19 10.51 32.87
CA LEU A 345 18.62 10.87 32.86
C LEU A 345 18.87 12.23 33.50
N PHE A 346 18.04 13.23 33.18
CA PHE A 346 18.12 14.54 33.82
C PHE A 346 17.89 14.46 35.33
N PHE A 347 16.90 13.67 35.77
CA PHE A 347 16.65 13.45 37.19
C PHE A 347 17.83 12.76 37.88
N PHE A 348 18.44 11.74 37.26
CA PHE A 348 19.65 11.10 37.79
C PHE A 348 20.84 12.07 37.86
N ILE A 349 21.05 12.94 36.86
CA ILE A 349 22.14 13.92 36.88
C ILE A 349 21.93 14.98 37.98
N VAL A 350 20.71 15.49 38.14
CA VAL A 350 20.40 16.51 39.15
C VAL A 350 20.47 15.92 40.57
N PHE A 351 20.00 14.69 40.78
CA PHE A 351 19.99 14.06 42.11
C PHE A 351 21.28 13.31 42.49
N LEU A 352 22.12 12.90 41.53
CA LEU A 352 23.48 12.39 41.84
C LEU A 352 24.55 13.49 41.79
N GLY A 353 24.26 14.66 41.24
CA GLY A 353 25.19 15.78 41.12
C GLY A 353 25.48 16.53 42.43
N GLU A 354 24.81 16.20 43.54
CA GLU A 354 24.97 16.90 44.84
C GLU A 354 26.22 16.49 45.64
N LYS A 355 27.09 15.65 45.09
CA LYS A 355 28.41 15.39 45.69
C LYS A 355 29.49 15.49 44.63
N ASN A 356 30.04 16.69 44.42
CA ASN A 356 31.45 16.86 44.11
C ASN A 356 31.89 18.29 44.46
N GLU A 357 32.91 18.36 45.30
CA GLU A 357 33.56 19.55 45.86
C GLU A 357 34.23 20.44 44.79
N PRO A 358 34.49 21.72 45.08
CA PRO A 358 35.03 22.67 44.11
C PRO A 358 36.51 22.36 43.80
N ILE A 359 36.80 22.16 42.52
CA ILE A 359 38.16 22.00 42.00
C ILE A 359 38.87 23.36 42.04
N LYS A 360 39.99 23.42 42.77
CA LYS A 360 40.93 24.56 42.80
C LYS A 360 41.62 24.70 41.43
N LEU A 361 41.59 25.90 40.87
CA LEU A 361 42.40 26.30 39.72
C LEU A 361 43.84 26.57 40.18
N GLU A 362 44.80 25.86 39.60
CA GLU A 362 46.20 26.29 39.55
C GLU A 362 46.48 26.91 38.16
N SER A 363 47.04 28.10 38.21
CA SER A 363 47.50 28.92 37.10
C SER A 363 48.76 28.36 36.44
N MET A 364 48.83 28.40 35.12
CA MET A 364 50.11 28.54 34.40
C MET A 364 49.92 29.28 33.06
N GLU A 365 50.46 30.50 33.06
CA GLU A 365 51.10 31.33 32.01
C GLU A 365 51.20 30.73 30.59
N ASP A 366 50.64 31.41 29.57
CA ASP A 366 51.27 32.39 28.64
C ASP A 366 52.29 31.75 27.67
N SER A 367 52.04 31.57 26.36
CA SER A 367 51.99 32.56 25.25
C SER A 367 52.22 31.80 23.91
N PRO A 368 52.19 32.42 22.70
CA PRO A 368 51.10 33.17 22.07
C PRO A 368 50.77 32.68 20.63
N LEU A 369 49.62 33.15 20.13
CA LEU A 369 49.10 33.01 18.75
C LEU A 369 50.00 33.64 17.66
N PRO A 370 49.82 33.23 16.39
CA PRO A 370 49.89 34.17 15.27
C PRO A 370 48.51 34.44 14.67
N ARG A 371 48.09 35.71 14.74
CA ARG A 371 47.09 36.33 13.86
C ARG A 371 47.79 36.83 12.59
N PHE A 372 47.26 36.52 11.42
CA PHE A 372 47.40 37.27 10.15
C PHE A 372 46.38 36.62 9.18
N GLU A 373 45.58 37.28 8.35
CA GLU A 373 45.37 38.68 8.03
C GLU A 373 44.08 38.76 7.20
N SER A 374 43.28 39.81 7.39
CA SER A 374 42.12 40.12 6.57
C SER A 374 42.54 40.70 5.21
N LYS A 375 42.04 40.15 4.09
CA LYS A 375 42.02 40.85 2.80
C LYS A 375 40.61 40.97 2.24
N LYS A 376 40.14 42.21 2.18
CA LYS A 376 38.99 42.71 1.42
C LYS A 376 39.45 43.19 0.02
N LYS A 377 38.48 43.23 -0.90
CA LYS A 377 38.45 43.69 -2.31
C LYS A 377 38.77 42.57 -3.33
N LYS A 378 37.93 42.32 -4.33
CA LYS A 378 37.30 43.28 -5.27
C LYS A 378 35.91 42.82 -5.74
N LYS A 379 34.99 43.78 -5.85
CA LYS A 379 33.84 43.75 -6.77
C LYS A 379 34.39 43.80 -8.20
N GLU A 380 34.02 42.84 -9.03
CA GLU A 380 33.95 43.01 -10.49
C GLU A 380 32.58 42.50 -10.94
N THR A 381 31.71 43.47 -11.18
CA THR A 381 30.56 43.35 -12.08
C THR A 381 31.07 43.10 -13.49
N ASN A 382 30.70 41.96 -14.07
CA ASN A 382 30.53 41.81 -15.52
C ASN A 382 29.38 40.82 -15.74
N SER A 383 28.31 41.31 -16.36
CA SER A 383 27.20 40.51 -16.89
C SER A 383 27.49 40.16 -18.37
N PRO A 384 26.66 39.37 -19.06
CA PRO A 384 26.77 37.91 -19.07
C PRO A 384 26.90 37.39 -20.51
N LYS A 385 27.90 36.55 -20.80
CA LYS A 385 27.94 35.76 -22.04
C LYS A 385 28.45 34.34 -21.75
N ASP A 386 27.51 33.40 -21.81
CA ASP A 386 27.60 31.93 -21.80
C ASP A 386 28.40 31.23 -20.67
N ASP A 387 27.85 31.30 -19.45
CA ASP A 387 28.32 30.55 -18.27
C ASP A 387 27.97 29.03 -18.37
N VAL A 388 26.80 28.70 -18.90
CA VAL A 388 26.28 27.31 -18.94
C VAL A 388 27.15 26.36 -19.75
N SER A 389 27.64 26.78 -20.92
CA SER A 389 28.47 25.91 -21.76
C SER A 389 29.79 25.53 -21.09
N LEU A 390 30.35 26.45 -20.30
CA LEU A 390 31.57 26.23 -19.55
C LEU A 390 31.30 25.30 -18.34
N GLN A 391 30.17 25.48 -17.66
CA GLN A 391 29.74 24.56 -16.59
C GLN A 391 29.49 23.14 -17.12
N ILE A 392 28.84 22.98 -18.28
CA ILE A 392 28.61 21.68 -18.91
C ILE A 392 29.93 20.96 -19.24
N SER A 393 30.96 21.70 -19.66
CA SER A 393 32.27 21.12 -19.98
C SER A 393 32.95 20.45 -18.77
N ARG A 394 32.59 20.86 -17.54
CA ARG A 394 33.15 20.36 -16.27
C ARG A 394 32.46 19.09 -15.76
N ILE A 395 31.31 18.71 -16.33
CA ILE A 395 30.57 17.47 -15.98
C ILE A 395 31.45 16.25 -16.31
N LYS A 396 31.81 15.40 -15.34
CA LYS A 396 32.74 14.28 -15.55
C LYS A 396 32.10 13.11 -16.33
N ASN A 397 30.81 12.89 -16.16
CA ASN A 397 30.02 11.85 -16.79
C ASN A 397 29.79 12.20 -18.27
N PRO A 398 30.32 11.39 -19.21
CA PRO A 398 30.26 11.69 -20.64
C PRO A 398 28.84 11.64 -21.21
N GLU A 399 27.98 10.77 -20.66
CA GLU A 399 26.59 10.63 -21.08
C GLU A 399 25.77 11.84 -20.63
N PHE A 400 25.90 12.23 -19.36
CA PHE A 400 25.26 13.44 -18.83
C PHE A 400 25.69 14.67 -19.63
N ARG A 401 27.00 14.86 -19.82
CA ARG A 401 27.55 15.97 -20.62
C ARG A 401 26.94 16.01 -22.03
N LYS A 402 26.89 14.87 -22.72
CA LYS A 402 26.33 14.76 -24.07
C LYS A 402 24.85 15.12 -24.11
N MET A 403 24.06 14.60 -23.16
CA MET A 403 22.63 14.87 -23.11
C MET A 403 22.31 16.33 -22.80
N THR A 404 23.04 16.96 -21.88
CA THR A 404 22.86 18.38 -21.57
C THR A 404 23.20 19.28 -22.77
N GLN A 405 24.24 18.94 -23.54
CA GLN A 405 24.55 19.65 -24.79
C GLN A 405 23.49 19.45 -25.87
N GLN A 406 22.91 18.25 -25.95
CA GLN A 406 21.86 17.95 -26.91
C GLN A 406 20.56 18.68 -26.56
N PHE A 407 20.17 18.68 -25.28
CA PHE A 407 18.99 19.38 -24.78
C PHE A 407 19.02 20.89 -25.09
N LEU A 408 20.18 21.54 -24.98
CA LEU A 408 20.32 22.95 -25.36
C LEU A 408 20.19 23.22 -26.87
N LYS A 409 20.37 22.20 -27.72
CA LYS A 409 20.32 22.34 -29.19
C LYS A 409 18.99 21.91 -29.79
N THR A 410 18.22 21.08 -29.08
CA THR A 410 16.96 20.53 -29.57
C THR A 410 15.81 21.47 -29.21
N GLU A 411 14.88 21.70 -30.14
CA GLU A 411 13.62 22.39 -29.85
C GLU A 411 12.82 21.58 -28.83
N HIS A 412 12.27 22.26 -27.81
CA HIS A 412 11.57 21.61 -26.71
C HIS A 412 10.13 22.11 -26.67
N GLU A 413 9.18 21.19 -26.49
CA GLU A 413 7.74 21.45 -26.62
C GLU A 413 7.22 22.50 -25.60
N PHE A 414 7.86 22.60 -24.43
CA PHE A 414 7.40 23.44 -23.32
C PHE A 414 8.41 24.46 -22.78
N LEU A 415 9.64 24.48 -23.29
CA LEU A 415 10.71 25.32 -22.73
C LEU A 415 11.40 26.10 -23.84
N ASP A 416 11.49 27.42 -23.67
CA ASP A 416 12.32 28.27 -24.52
C ASP A 416 13.82 28.13 -24.15
N ASP A 417 14.70 28.70 -24.99
CA ASP A 417 16.14 28.57 -24.80
C ASP A 417 16.67 29.23 -23.52
N SER A 418 15.96 30.24 -22.99
CA SER A 418 16.31 30.88 -21.71
C SER A 418 15.98 29.92 -20.55
N GLN A 419 14.79 29.31 -20.59
CA GLN A 419 14.32 28.37 -19.58
C GLN A 419 15.14 27.08 -19.57
N LYS A 420 15.58 26.59 -20.73
CA LYS A 420 16.51 25.45 -20.81
C LYS A 420 17.84 25.74 -20.12
N LYS A 421 18.41 26.94 -20.34
CA LYS A 421 19.66 27.38 -19.70
C LYS A 421 19.49 27.48 -18.18
N GLU A 422 18.43 28.13 -17.72
CA GLU A 422 18.12 28.29 -16.29
C GLU A 422 17.91 26.93 -15.59
N LEU A 423 17.24 25.98 -16.25
CA LEU A 423 17.06 24.62 -15.74
C LEU A 423 18.41 23.95 -15.50
N ILE A 424 19.34 24.02 -16.46
CA ILE A 424 20.66 23.42 -16.33
C ILE A 424 21.48 24.12 -15.24
N GLU A 425 21.51 25.45 -15.22
CA GLU A 425 22.21 26.23 -14.18
C GLU A 425 21.69 25.86 -12.78
N SER A 426 20.38 25.77 -12.60
CA SER A 426 19.75 25.43 -11.32
C SER A 426 20.11 24.02 -10.82
N ILE A 427 20.51 23.12 -11.72
CA ILE A 427 20.94 21.76 -11.38
C ILE A 427 22.44 21.75 -11.08
N LEU A 428 23.25 22.40 -11.92
CA LEU A 428 24.70 22.44 -11.78
C LEU A 428 25.17 23.31 -10.60
N SER A 429 24.35 24.25 -10.14
CA SER A 429 24.64 25.09 -8.97
C SER A 429 24.39 24.39 -7.62
N LYS A 430 23.77 23.20 -7.61
CA LYS A 430 23.48 22.47 -6.37
C LYS A 430 24.71 21.76 -5.86
N ASN A 431 24.95 21.81 -4.55
CA ASN A 431 26.01 21.03 -3.90
C ASN A 431 25.57 19.57 -3.68
N ILE A 432 25.41 18.82 -4.77
CA ILE A 432 24.98 17.42 -4.78
C ILE A 432 25.91 16.57 -5.68
N SER A 433 25.85 15.25 -5.57
CA SER A 433 26.63 14.36 -6.44
C SER A 433 26.21 14.49 -7.91
N GLU A 434 27.15 14.26 -8.81
CA GLU A 434 26.93 14.39 -10.26
C GLU A 434 25.87 13.39 -10.78
N GLU A 435 25.79 12.21 -10.17
CA GLU A 435 24.75 11.20 -10.44
C GLU A 435 23.35 11.73 -10.11
N LYS A 436 23.23 12.49 -9.01
CA LYS A 436 21.97 13.11 -8.60
C LYS A 436 21.61 14.29 -9.50
N MET A 437 22.60 15.08 -9.92
CA MET A 437 22.40 16.11 -10.95
C MET A 437 21.88 15.51 -12.26
N TYR A 438 22.44 14.38 -12.68
CA TYR A 438 22.02 13.70 -13.90
C TYR A 438 20.58 13.19 -13.81
N TYR A 439 20.20 12.63 -12.66
CA TYR A 439 18.83 12.21 -12.40
C TYR A 439 17.86 13.41 -12.43
N GLU A 440 18.17 14.50 -11.71
CA GLU A 440 17.33 15.70 -11.71
C GLU A 440 17.19 16.31 -13.10
N PHE A 441 18.26 16.26 -13.91
CA PHE A 441 18.24 16.69 -15.30
C PHE A 441 17.22 15.87 -16.09
N LYS A 442 17.29 14.54 -16.09
CA LYS A 442 16.32 13.69 -16.81
C LYS A 442 14.87 13.95 -16.36
N THR A 443 14.64 14.03 -15.05
CA THR A 443 13.29 14.25 -14.51
C THR A 443 12.69 15.60 -14.92
N ARG A 444 13.49 16.67 -14.93
CA ARG A 444 12.99 18.03 -15.20
C ARG A 444 13.02 18.41 -16.68
N SER A 445 13.90 17.81 -17.47
CA SER A 445 14.03 18.07 -18.92
C SER A 445 13.19 17.13 -19.79
N GLY A 446 12.67 16.03 -19.23
CA GLY A 446 11.89 15.03 -19.98
C GLY A 446 12.72 14.14 -20.92
N TYR A 447 14.06 14.18 -20.81
CA TYR A 447 15.02 13.40 -21.60
C TYR A 447 15.35 12.00 -21.05
#